data_AF-A0A973TH15-F1
#
_entry.id   AF-A0A973TH15-F1
#
_cell.length_a   1.000
_cell.length_b   1.000
_cell.length_c   1.000
_cell.angle_alpha   90.00
_cell.angle_beta   90.00
_cell.angle_gamma   90.00
#
_symmetry.space_group_name_H-M   'P 1'
#
loop_
_entity.id
_entity.type
_entity.pdbx_description
1 polymer ?
#
loop_
_entity_poly.entity_id
_entity_poly.type
_entity_poly.pdbx_seq_one_letter_code
_entity_poly.pdbx_strand_id
1 'polypeptide(L)'
;MTQPVRSARWRDRSLWGWLGLLAIGVWLCARAQYVADLSAFLPSAPTAEQRVLLAQLKSGATARVLMLGVRGGEPAQRADASRRLAAALRASGAFEAVHNGDRSGGEEVAQLLFSRRYLLSPGVDQRRFTTDGLREAMQDTVSLLGTPAGALVKPLLWRDPTGESVRLVEAMQPSG
;
A
#
# COMPACT_ATOMS: atom_id res chain seq x y z
N MET A 1 78.68 -30.49 7.26
CA MET A 1 77.68 -29.77 8.09
C MET A 1 76.60 -29.22 7.18
N THR A 2 75.50 -29.95 6.97
CA THR A 2 74.38 -29.56 6.11
C THR A 2 73.17 -29.16 6.97
N GLN A 3 72.84 -27.88 6.99
CA GLN A 3 71.65 -27.31 7.66
C GLN A 3 70.37 -27.67 6.89
N PRO A 4 69.28 -28.12 7.54
CA PRO A 4 68.09 -28.58 6.83
C PRO A 4 67.20 -27.41 6.41
N VAL A 5 66.85 -27.38 5.12
CA VAL A 5 65.86 -26.50 4.50
C VAL A 5 64.46 -26.87 4.99
N ARG A 6 64.11 -26.46 6.22
CA ARG A 6 62.77 -26.70 6.82
C ARG A 6 61.86 -25.47 6.86
N SER A 7 62.34 -24.29 6.45
CA SER A 7 61.63 -23.01 6.63
C SER A 7 60.62 -22.64 5.53
N ALA A 8 60.74 -23.18 4.32
CA ALA A 8 59.85 -22.83 3.20
C ALA A 8 58.43 -23.41 3.36
N ARG A 9 58.33 -24.71 3.70
CA ARG A 9 57.03 -25.42 3.80
C ARG A 9 56.14 -24.92 4.95
N TRP A 10 56.72 -24.32 5.99
CA TRP A 10 55.97 -23.72 7.10
C TRP A 10 55.40 -22.35 6.73
N ARG A 11 56.18 -21.53 6.01
CA ARG A 11 55.73 -20.24 5.47
C ARG A 11 54.59 -20.43 4.47
N ASP A 12 54.70 -21.40 3.57
CA ASP A 12 53.64 -21.68 2.59
C ASP A 12 52.33 -22.10 3.27
N ARG A 13 52.41 -22.94 4.31
CA ARG A 13 51.22 -23.35 5.08
C ARG A 13 50.58 -22.20 5.84
N SER A 14 51.38 -21.30 6.41
CA SER A 14 50.87 -20.09 7.06
C SER A 14 50.21 -19.13 6.07
N LEU A 15 50.77 -18.96 4.88
CA LEU A 15 50.19 -18.15 3.81
C LEU A 15 48.86 -18.73 3.31
N TRP A 16 48.79 -20.03 3.08
CA TRP A 16 47.55 -20.69 2.69
C TRP A 16 46.49 -20.63 3.80
N GLY A 17 46.89 -20.79 5.06
CA GLY A 17 45.99 -20.60 6.20
C GLY A 17 45.44 -19.18 6.28
N TRP A 18 46.30 -18.17 6.08
CA TRP A 18 45.90 -16.77 6.06
C TRP A 18 44.97 -16.44 4.89
N LEU A 19 45.28 -16.92 3.68
CA LEU A 19 44.43 -16.77 2.50
C LEU A 19 43.06 -17.45 2.70
N GLY A 20 43.04 -18.64 3.32
CA GLY A 20 41.79 -19.32 3.68
C GLY A 20 40.95 -18.49 4.65
N LEU A 21 41.58 -17.89 5.66
CA LEU A 21 40.91 -17.06 6.65
C LEU A 21 40.35 -15.76 6.03
N LEU A 22 41.09 -15.14 5.11
CA LEU A 22 40.59 -14.03 4.32
C LEU A 22 39.42 -14.42 3.42
N ALA A 23 39.50 -15.56 2.73
CA ALA A 23 38.43 -16.04 1.87
C ALA A 23 37.15 -16.32 2.68
N ILE A 24 37.28 -16.88 3.89
CA ILE A 24 36.16 -17.05 4.82
C ILE A 24 35.60 -15.68 5.24
N GLY A 25 36.46 -14.71 5.55
CA GLY A 25 36.04 -13.35 5.90
C GLY A 25 35.24 -12.68 4.78
N VAL A 26 35.75 -12.73 3.54
CA VAL A 26 35.06 -12.20 2.35
C VAL A 26 33.74 -12.93 2.12
N TRP A 27 33.72 -14.26 2.25
CA TRP A 27 32.49 -15.05 2.10
C TRP A 27 31.44 -14.66 3.14
N LEU A 28 31.84 -14.45 4.39
CA LEU A 28 30.95 -14.05 5.47
C LEU A 28 30.40 -12.64 5.25
N CYS A 29 31.24 -11.68 4.85
CA CYS A 29 30.80 -10.32 4.50
C CYS A 29 29.85 -10.30 3.30
N ALA A 30 30.12 -11.11 2.27
CA ALA A 30 29.27 -11.20 1.08
C ALA A 30 27.90 -11.86 1.37
N ARG A 31 27.82 -12.72 2.40
CA ARG A 31 26.59 -13.40 2.84
C ARG A 31 25.88 -12.67 3.97
N ALA A 32 26.50 -11.67 4.60
CA ALA A 32 25.93 -10.96 5.72
C ALA A 32 24.74 -10.10 5.27
N GLN A 33 23.60 -10.28 5.95
CA GLN A 33 22.44 -9.40 5.79
C GLN A 33 22.58 -8.26 6.80
N TYR A 34 22.96 -7.09 6.30
CA TYR A 34 23.07 -5.87 7.10
C TYR A 34 21.67 -5.29 7.32
N VAL A 35 21.09 -5.53 8.49
CA VAL A 35 19.80 -4.98 8.88
C VAL A 35 20.03 -3.66 9.62
N ALA A 36 19.76 -2.53 8.96
CA ALA A 36 19.79 -1.19 9.54
C ALA A 36 18.36 -0.72 9.89
N ASP A 37 17.61 -1.59 10.56
CA ASP A 37 16.25 -1.32 11.00
C ASP A 37 16.22 -1.15 12.53
N LEU A 38 15.31 -0.31 13.01
CA LEU A 38 15.05 -0.05 14.43
C LEU A 38 14.72 -1.32 15.24
N SER A 39 14.50 -2.45 14.58
CA SER A 39 14.32 -3.78 15.15
C SER A 39 15.49 -4.28 15.99
N ALA A 40 16.68 -3.74 15.79
CA ALA A 40 17.82 -3.96 16.68
C ALA A 40 17.59 -3.41 18.10
N PHE A 41 16.65 -2.47 18.27
CA PHE A 41 16.24 -1.92 19.57
C PHE A 41 15.02 -2.62 20.16
N LEU A 42 14.47 -3.64 19.49
CA LEU A 42 13.34 -4.41 20.01
C LEU A 42 13.83 -5.59 20.88
N PRO A 43 13.10 -5.96 21.95
CA PRO A 43 13.49 -7.07 22.83
C PRO A 43 13.68 -8.37 22.04
N SER A 44 14.82 -9.04 22.26
CA SER A 44 15.18 -10.29 21.55
C SER A 44 14.31 -11.50 21.94
N ALA A 45 13.54 -11.42 23.03
CA ALA A 45 12.62 -12.46 23.48
C ALA A 45 11.25 -11.88 23.91
N PRO A 46 10.31 -11.66 22.97
CA PRO A 46 8.98 -11.14 23.31
C PRO A 46 8.04 -12.24 23.80
N THR A 47 7.18 -11.92 24.77
CA THR A 47 6.04 -12.79 25.15
C THR A 47 5.09 -12.98 23.96
N ALA A 48 4.24 -14.02 24.00
CA ALA A 48 3.40 -14.39 22.86
C ALA A 48 2.51 -13.23 22.35
N GLU A 49 1.97 -12.43 23.27
CA GLU A 49 1.14 -11.25 22.96
C GLU A 49 1.95 -10.11 22.35
N GLN A 50 3.16 -9.85 22.87
CA GLN A 50 4.07 -8.85 22.33
C GLN A 50 4.58 -9.23 20.94
N ARG A 51 4.75 -10.52 20.64
CA ARG A 51 5.12 -11.01 19.30
C ARG A 51 4.11 -10.66 18.23
N VAL A 52 2.81 -10.71 18.55
CA VAL A 52 1.75 -10.33 17.60
C VAL A 52 1.77 -8.82 17.35
N LEU A 53 1.91 -8.01 18.39
CA LEU A 53 2.01 -6.54 18.25
C LEU A 53 3.28 -6.10 17.51
N LEU A 54 4.42 -6.74 17.79
CA LEU A 54 5.68 -6.48 17.11
C LEU A 54 5.67 -6.97 15.66
N ALA A 55 5.01 -8.09 15.37
CA ALA A 55 4.77 -8.53 14.00
C ALA A 55 3.92 -7.49 13.26
N GLN A 56 2.85 -6.98 13.84
CA GLN A 56 2.04 -5.90 13.25
C GLN A 56 2.84 -4.60 13.03
N LEU A 57 3.79 -4.27 13.90
CA LEU A 57 4.69 -3.13 13.72
C LEU A 57 5.75 -3.35 12.63
N LYS A 58 6.34 -4.55 12.53
CA LYS A 58 7.37 -4.90 11.54
C LYS A 58 6.82 -5.25 10.16
N SER A 59 5.63 -5.82 10.10
CA SER A 59 4.97 -6.33 8.89
C SER A 59 3.67 -5.63 8.56
N GLY A 60 3.26 -4.62 9.33
CA GLY A 60 2.05 -3.85 9.04
C GLY A 60 2.18 -3.12 7.72
N ALA A 61 1.12 -3.16 6.91
CA ALA A 61 1.02 -2.46 5.61
C ALA A 61 1.37 -0.96 5.69
N THR A 62 1.34 -0.37 6.90
CA THR A 62 1.66 1.04 7.16
C THR A 62 3.15 1.33 7.38
N ALA A 63 4.00 0.32 7.57
CA ALA A 63 5.43 0.51 7.91
C ALA A 63 6.33 0.81 6.68
N ARG A 64 5.78 0.79 5.47
CA ARG A 64 6.53 0.92 4.20
C ARG A 64 5.99 2.02 3.29
N VAL A 65 5.62 3.16 3.89
CA VAL A 65 5.15 4.32 3.13
C VAL A 65 6.33 5.24 2.79
N LEU A 66 6.56 5.47 1.50
CA LEU A 66 7.49 6.48 1.01
C LEU A 66 6.70 7.72 0.57
N MET A 67 6.94 8.86 1.22
CA MET A 67 6.36 10.14 0.82
C MET A 67 7.34 10.91 -0.08
N LEU A 68 6.89 11.33 -1.26
CA LEU A 68 7.70 12.10 -2.21
C LEU A 68 7.07 13.48 -2.45
N GLY A 69 7.90 14.52 -2.33
CA GLY A 69 7.51 15.90 -2.65
C GLY A 69 8.11 16.37 -3.98
N VAL A 70 7.27 16.87 -4.89
CA VAL A 70 7.70 17.47 -6.17
C VAL A 70 7.70 19.01 -6.03
N ARG A 71 8.83 19.66 -6.33
CA ARG A 71 9.02 21.12 -6.22
C ARG A 71 9.51 21.72 -7.54
N GLY A 72 9.38 23.05 -7.68
CA GLY A 72 9.76 23.81 -8.88
C GLY A 72 8.63 24.00 -9.88
N GLY A 73 8.87 24.78 -10.95
CA GLY A 73 7.93 25.03 -12.05
C GLY A 73 6.59 25.68 -11.65
N GLU A 74 5.65 25.70 -12.59
CA GLU A 74 4.26 26.13 -12.36
C GLU A 74 3.40 25.00 -11.75
N PRO A 75 2.29 25.31 -11.05
CA PRO A 75 1.40 24.30 -10.46
C PRO A 75 0.95 23.22 -11.45
N ALA A 76 0.62 23.59 -12.69
CA ALA A 76 0.21 22.65 -13.73
C ALA A 76 1.35 21.68 -14.11
N GLN A 77 2.57 22.21 -14.25
CA GLN A 77 3.76 21.41 -14.57
C GLN A 77 4.10 20.42 -13.45
N ARG A 78 3.96 20.84 -12.18
CA ARG A 78 4.12 19.92 -11.03
C ARG A 78 3.08 18.82 -11.01
N ALA A 79 1.82 19.14 -11.32
CA ALA A 79 0.76 18.13 -11.39
C ALA A 79 1.03 17.10 -12.49
N ASP A 80 1.48 17.55 -13.67
CA ASP A 80 1.90 16.67 -14.76
C ASP A 80 3.10 15.79 -14.40
N ALA A 81 4.13 16.38 -13.76
CA ALA A 81 5.29 15.63 -13.29
C ALA A 81 4.90 14.56 -12.26
N SER A 82 4.01 14.90 -11.30
CA SER A 82 3.47 13.96 -10.32
C SER A 82 2.73 12.79 -10.99
N ARG A 83 1.87 13.06 -12.00
CA ARG A 83 1.17 12.01 -12.75
C ARG A 83 2.12 11.09 -13.50
N ARG A 84 3.12 11.65 -14.20
CA ARG A 84 4.11 10.87 -14.96
C ARG A 84 4.97 10.00 -14.04
N LEU A 85 5.41 10.56 -12.91
CA LEU A 85 6.16 9.81 -11.89
C LEU A 85 5.31 8.66 -11.33
N ALA A 86 4.05 8.93 -10.96
CA ALA A 86 3.17 7.90 -10.45
C ALA A 86 2.93 6.77 -11.47
N ALA A 87 2.75 7.10 -12.75
CA ALA A 87 2.61 6.11 -13.82
C ALA A 87 3.88 5.24 -13.96
N ALA A 88 5.06 5.84 -13.96
CA ALA A 88 6.33 5.12 -14.05
C ALA A 88 6.55 4.19 -12.84
N LEU A 89 6.25 4.65 -11.62
CA LEU A 89 6.36 3.85 -10.40
C LEU A 89 5.40 2.65 -10.43
N ARG A 90 4.14 2.83 -10.87
CA ARG A 90 3.20 1.71 -11.05
C ARG A 90 3.69 0.71 -12.08
N ALA A 91 4.21 1.18 -13.22
CA ALA A 91 4.72 0.32 -14.29
C ALA A 91 5.97 -0.48 -13.88
N SER A 92 6.73 -0.02 -12.89
CA SER A 92 7.93 -0.72 -12.40
C SER A 92 7.66 -2.05 -11.70
N GLY A 93 6.44 -2.26 -11.16
CA GLY A 93 6.09 -3.42 -10.34
C GLY A 93 6.76 -3.47 -8.96
N ALA A 94 7.58 -2.48 -8.59
CA ALA A 94 8.29 -2.43 -7.31
C ALA A 94 7.41 -1.93 -6.14
N PHE A 95 6.24 -1.36 -6.44
CA PHE A 95 5.33 -0.77 -5.47
C PHE A 95 3.98 -1.47 -5.53
N GLU A 96 3.47 -1.91 -4.38
CA GLU A 96 2.12 -2.49 -4.26
C GLU A 96 1.04 -1.46 -4.59
N ALA A 97 1.22 -0.22 -4.12
CA ALA A 97 0.31 0.88 -4.40
C ALA A 97 1.06 2.20 -4.55
N VAL A 98 0.56 3.07 -5.44
CA VAL A 98 1.09 4.43 -5.65
C VAL A 98 -0.09 5.40 -5.67
N HIS A 99 -0.09 6.36 -4.75
CA HIS A 99 -1.14 7.36 -4.59
C HIS A 99 -0.58 8.77 -4.78
N ASN A 100 -1.21 9.56 -5.66
CA ASN A 100 -0.78 10.93 -5.97
C ASN A 100 -1.95 11.92 -6.10
N GLY A 101 -3.13 11.54 -5.58
CA GLY A 101 -4.36 12.34 -5.68
C GLY A 101 -4.98 12.41 -7.08
N ASP A 102 -4.44 11.67 -8.05
CA ASP A 102 -5.02 11.61 -9.39
C ASP A 102 -6.29 10.76 -9.38
N ARG A 103 -7.39 11.33 -9.90
CA ARG A 103 -8.70 10.68 -10.00
C ARG A 103 -8.99 10.17 -11.41
N SER A 104 -8.08 10.36 -12.37
CA SER A 104 -8.26 9.98 -13.78
C SER A 104 -8.63 8.51 -14.00
N GLY A 105 -8.02 7.59 -13.25
CA GLY A 105 -8.38 6.16 -13.29
C GLY A 105 -9.66 5.80 -12.52
N GLY A 106 -10.19 6.72 -11.71
CA GLY A 106 -11.37 6.49 -10.90
C GLY A 106 -12.68 6.66 -11.66
N GLU A 107 -12.68 7.33 -12.81
CA GLU A 107 -13.92 7.62 -13.55
C GLU A 107 -14.53 6.37 -14.19
N GLU A 108 -13.71 5.50 -14.79
CA GLU A 108 -14.16 4.22 -15.35
C GLU A 108 -14.68 3.28 -14.25
N VAL A 109 -13.99 3.24 -13.11
CA VAL A 109 -14.44 2.49 -11.93
C VAL A 109 -15.74 3.07 -11.38
N ALA A 110 -15.85 4.39 -11.24
CA ALA A 110 -17.07 5.05 -10.77
C ALA A 110 -18.25 4.77 -11.72
N GLN A 111 -18.01 4.79 -13.04
CA GLN A 111 -19.02 4.45 -14.04
C GLN A 111 -19.46 2.99 -13.95
N LEU A 112 -18.51 2.06 -13.76
CA LEU A 112 -18.79 0.65 -13.54
C LEU A 112 -19.64 0.45 -12.28
N LEU A 113 -19.24 1.04 -11.15
CA LEU A 113 -19.98 0.96 -9.89
C LEU A 113 -21.39 1.55 -10.03
N PHE A 114 -21.51 2.70 -10.68
CA PHE A 114 -22.80 3.34 -10.93
C PHE A 114 -23.72 2.48 -11.80
N SER A 115 -23.18 1.85 -12.85
CA SER A 115 -23.93 0.96 -13.75
C SER A 115 -24.40 -0.32 -13.04
N ARG A 116 -23.62 -0.83 -12.08
CA ARG A 116 -23.91 -2.06 -11.33
C ARG A 116 -24.45 -1.81 -9.93
N ARG A 117 -24.86 -0.58 -9.61
CA ARG A 117 -25.24 -0.16 -8.25
C ARG A 117 -26.28 -1.08 -7.59
N TYR A 118 -27.28 -1.58 -8.32
CA TYR A 118 -28.30 -2.46 -7.74
C TYR A 118 -27.80 -3.88 -7.44
N LEU A 119 -26.74 -4.33 -8.11
CA LEU A 119 -26.10 -5.62 -7.84
C LEU A 119 -25.12 -5.53 -6.67
N LEU A 120 -24.50 -4.36 -6.49
CA LEU A 120 -23.42 -4.16 -5.52
C LEU A 120 -23.90 -3.53 -4.22
N SER A 121 -25.01 -2.78 -4.25
CA SER A 121 -25.49 -2.08 -3.07
C SER A 121 -26.00 -3.07 -2.01
N PRO A 122 -25.56 -2.93 -0.75
CA PRO A 122 -26.05 -3.78 0.34
C PRO A 122 -27.52 -3.51 0.70
N GLY A 123 -28.08 -2.40 0.22
CA GLY A 123 -29.46 -2.00 0.51
C GLY A 123 -30.52 -2.65 -0.39
N VAL A 124 -30.11 -3.50 -1.34
CA VAL A 124 -31.02 -4.10 -2.32
C VAL A 124 -31.51 -5.46 -1.84
N ASP A 125 -32.78 -5.50 -1.46
CA ASP A 125 -33.53 -6.71 -1.12
C ASP A 125 -34.88 -6.75 -1.86
N GLN A 126 -35.69 -7.78 -1.59
CA GLN A 126 -37.02 -7.89 -2.21
C GLN A 126 -37.97 -6.75 -1.78
N ARG A 127 -37.84 -6.23 -0.54
CA ARG A 127 -38.66 -5.13 -0.02
C ARG A 127 -38.36 -3.83 -0.77
N ARG A 128 -37.11 -3.61 -1.16
CA ARG A 128 -36.63 -2.39 -1.81
C ARG A 128 -37.39 -2.02 -3.08
N PHE A 129 -37.85 -3.03 -3.83
CA PHE A 129 -38.58 -2.83 -5.09
C PHE A 129 -40.11 -2.98 -4.96
N THR A 130 -40.62 -2.99 -3.73
CA THR A 130 -42.06 -2.80 -3.48
C THR A 130 -42.46 -1.33 -3.63
N THR A 131 -43.75 -1.04 -3.78
CA THR A 131 -44.25 0.34 -3.82
C THR A 131 -43.88 1.14 -2.57
N ASP A 132 -43.97 0.52 -1.39
CA ASP A 132 -43.64 1.18 -0.13
C ASP A 132 -42.13 1.37 0.01
N GLY A 133 -41.34 0.35 -0.36
CA GLY A 133 -39.87 0.44 -0.35
C GLY A 133 -39.30 1.49 -1.30
N LEU A 134 -39.87 1.63 -2.50
CA LEU A 134 -39.49 2.68 -3.45
C LEU A 134 -39.86 4.07 -2.94
N ARG A 135 -41.05 4.21 -2.33
CA ARG A 135 -41.49 5.48 -1.74
C ARG A 135 -40.55 5.92 -0.62
N GLU A 136 -40.22 5.01 0.28
CA GLU A 136 -39.25 5.23 1.37
C GLU A 136 -37.88 5.62 0.80
N ALA A 137 -37.35 4.86 -0.17
CA ALA A 137 -36.06 5.15 -0.79
C ALA A 137 -35.99 6.54 -1.46
N MET A 138 -37.06 6.95 -2.13
CA MET A 138 -37.14 8.28 -2.74
C MET A 138 -37.23 9.38 -1.68
N GLN A 139 -37.97 9.16 -0.59
CA GLN A 139 -38.06 10.12 0.52
C GLN A 139 -36.70 10.29 1.22
N ASP A 140 -35.96 9.20 1.42
CA ASP A 140 -34.59 9.23 1.95
C ASP A 140 -33.67 10.04 1.03
N THR A 141 -33.74 9.78 -0.28
CA THR A 141 -32.91 10.47 -1.28
C THR A 141 -33.24 11.96 -1.36
N VAL A 142 -34.51 12.34 -1.21
CA VAL A 142 -34.92 13.75 -1.11
C VAL A 142 -34.42 14.38 0.18
N SER A 143 -34.47 13.66 1.31
CA SER A 143 -33.97 14.14 2.60
C SER A 143 -32.47 14.42 2.55
N LEU A 144 -31.70 13.59 1.83
CA LEU A 144 -30.27 13.80 1.58
C LEU A 144 -29.97 15.13 0.86
N LEU A 145 -30.87 15.64 0.03
CA LEU A 145 -30.70 16.96 -0.62
C LEU A 145 -30.66 18.12 0.38
N GLY A 146 -31.23 17.94 1.57
CA GLY A 146 -31.17 18.91 2.67
C GLY A 146 -29.88 18.87 3.49
N THR A 147 -28.95 17.96 3.18
CA THR A 147 -27.70 17.75 3.92
C THR A 147 -26.49 18.33 3.17
N PRO A 148 -25.30 18.43 3.80
CA PRO A 148 -24.06 18.82 3.10
C PRO A 148 -23.72 17.92 1.89
N ALA A 149 -24.18 16.67 1.88
CA ALA A 149 -23.99 15.75 0.76
C ALA A 149 -24.92 16.04 -0.45
N GLY A 150 -25.91 16.92 -0.29
CA GLY A 150 -26.93 17.18 -1.31
C GLY A 150 -26.37 17.66 -2.66
N ALA A 151 -25.24 18.38 -2.66
CA ALA A 151 -24.57 18.82 -3.88
C ALA A 151 -24.03 17.64 -4.73
N LEU A 152 -23.65 16.53 -4.10
CA LEU A 152 -23.20 15.31 -4.77
C LEU A 152 -24.37 14.45 -5.27
N VAL A 153 -25.50 14.48 -4.58
CA VAL A 153 -26.69 13.68 -4.90
C VAL A 153 -27.53 14.31 -6.00
N LYS A 154 -27.63 15.65 -6.03
CA LYS A 154 -28.48 16.39 -6.97
C LYS A 154 -28.26 16.02 -8.45
N PRO A 155 -27.03 15.86 -8.97
CA PRO A 155 -26.81 15.42 -10.36
C PRO A 155 -27.25 13.98 -10.64
N LEU A 156 -27.31 13.14 -9.60
CA LEU A 156 -27.60 11.71 -9.71
C LEU A 156 -29.08 11.38 -9.52
N LEU A 157 -29.87 12.28 -8.92
CA LEU A 157 -31.27 12.04 -8.53
C LEU A 157 -32.11 11.39 -9.64
N TRP A 158 -32.00 11.88 -10.88
CA TRP A 158 -32.76 11.36 -12.01
C TRP A 158 -32.30 9.99 -12.50
N ARG A 159 -31.03 9.66 -12.27
CA ARG A 159 -30.42 8.40 -12.70
C ARG A 159 -30.41 7.36 -11.60
N ASP A 160 -30.56 7.76 -10.35
CA ASP A 160 -30.60 6.90 -9.16
C ASP A 160 -31.53 7.48 -8.08
N PRO A 161 -32.86 7.40 -8.30
CA PRO A 161 -33.86 7.93 -7.36
C PRO A 161 -33.94 7.14 -6.05
N THR A 162 -33.34 5.94 -6.02
CA THR A 162 -33.25 5.05 -4.87
C THR A 162 -32.03 5.34 -3.97
N GLY A 163 -31.08 6.16 -4.43
CA GLY A 163 -29.90 6.52 -3.66
C GLY A 163 -28.88 5.38 -3.46
N GLU A 164 -28.92 4.34 -4.30
CA GLU A 164 -28.06 3.16 -4.13
C GLU A 164 -26.58 3.47 -4.34
N SER A 165 -26.26 4.47 -5.18
CA SER A 165 -24.89 4.93 -5.42
C SER A 165 -24.27 5.51 -4.15
N VAL A 166 -25.07 6.23 -3.34
CA VAL A 166 -24.62 6.79 -2.07
C VAL A 166 -24.36 5.67 -1.07
N ARG A 167 -25.32 4.75 -0.92
CA ARG A 167 -25.18 3.57 -0.05
C ARG A 167 -23.98 2.70 -0.41
N LEU A 168 -23.72 2.53 -1.70
CA LEU A 168 -22.57 1.79 -2.20
C LEU A 168 -21.25 2.47 -1.81
N VAL A 169 -21.17 3.80 -1.90
CA VAL A 169 -19.98 4.56 -1.50
C VAL A 169 -19.79 4.52 0.01
N GLU A 170 -20.86 4.67 0.79
CA GLU A 170 -20.82 4.56 2.26
C GLU A 170 -20.32 3.18 2.70
N ALA A 171 -20.77 2.11 2.04
CA ALA A 171 -20.32 0.75 2.32
C ALA A 171 -18.83 0.50 1.99
N MET A 172 -18.22 1.32 1.11
CA MET A 172 -16.81 1.22 0.75
C MET A 172 -15.90 2.11 1.58
N GLN A 173 -16.45 3.05 2.36
CA GLN A 173 -15.63 3.83 3.27
C GLN A 173 -15.07 2.90 4.36
N PRO A 174 -13.75 2.91 4.59
CA PRO A 174 -13.18 2.11 5.66
C PRO A 174 -13.80 2.56 6.98
N SER A 175 -14.32 1.60 7.76
CA SER A 175 -14.66 1.81 9.16
C SER A 175 -13.38 2.27 9.85
N GLY A 176 -13.35 3.55 10.24
CA GLY A 176 -12.20 4.17 10.91
C GLY A 176 -11.78 3.46 12.18
#